data_AF-A0A2D6FFX9-F1
#
_entry.id   AF-A0A2D6FFX9-F1
#
_cell.length_a   1.000
_cell.length_b   1.000
_cell.length_c   1.000
_cell.angle_alpha   90.00
_cell.angle_beta   90.00
_cell.angle_gamma   90.00
#
_symmetry.space_group_name_H-M   'P 1'
#
loop_
_entity.id
_entity.type
_entity.pdbx_description
1 polymer ?
#
loop_
_entity_poly.entity_id
_entity_poly.type
_entity_poly.pdbx_seq_one_letter_code
_entity_poly.pdbx_strand_id
1 'polypeptide(L)'
;MRALLLLTLLPLLPANAEQPNIKCPGNNTPEMRWCSSKKLQESNSALEKKLPRAVLMEWQRATKVVCAAAKKPYLQGTIYPQLVVGCDDHLNRALLKEFKGLGD
;
A
#
# COMPACT_ATOMS: atom_id res chain seq x y z
N MET A 1 42.59 -23.19 -17.20
CA MET A 1 41.15 -23.41 -16.91
C MET A 1 40.99 -23.95 -15.49
N ARG A 2 41.02 -23.10 -14.45
CA ARG A 2 40.71 -23.55 -13.07
C ARG A 2 40.34 -22.43 -12.09
N ALA A 3 40.36 -21.16 -12.51
CA ALA A 3 40.07 -20.02 -11.63
C ALA A 3 38.62 -19.48 -11.74
N LEU A 4 37.79 -20.01 -12.64
CA LEU A 4 36.42 -19.52 -12.88
C LEU A 4 35.35 -20.13 -11.97
N LEU A 5 35.71 -21.11 -11.13
CA LEU A 5 34.77 -21.89 -10.31
C LEU A 5 34.52 -21.34 -8.90
N LEU A 6 35.14 -20.22 -8.52
CA LEU A 6 35.04 -19.65 -7.15
C LEU A 6 34.00 -18.54 -7.00
N LEU A 7 33.34 -18.09 -8.08
CA LEU A 7 32.34 -17.00 -8.03
C LEU A 7 30.93 -17.46 -7.63
N THR A 8 30.68 -18.77 -7.48
CA THR A 8 29.35 -19.31 -7.14
C THR A 8 29.07 -19.38 -5.64
N LEU A 9 29.99 -18.90 -4.79
CA LEU A 9 29.92 -19.03 -3.34
C LEU A 9 29.58 -17.72 -2.60
N LEU A 10 29.15 -16.65 -3.29
CA LEU A 10 28.61 -15.50 -2.57
C LEU A 10 27.26 -15.88 -1.96
N PRO A 11 27.12 -15.91 -0.61
CA PRO A 11 25.82 -16.08 -0.01
C PRO A 11 24.98 -14.85 -0.40
N LEU A 12 23.79 -15.09 -0.95
CA LEU A 12 22.74 -14.09 -1.10
C LEU A 12 22.31 -13.65 0.31
N LEU A 13 23.12 -12.82 0.95
CA LEU A 13 22.72 -12.13 2.15
C LEU A 13 21.50 -11.29 1.77
N PRO A 14 20.37 -11.40 2.49
CA PRO A 14 19.25 -10.52 2.25
C PRO A 14 19.75 -9.09 2.48
N ALA A 15 19.79 -8.31 1.41
CA ALA A 15 20.01 -6.88 1.51
C ALA A 15 18.82 -6.32 2.31
N ASN A 16 19.02 -6.09 3.61
CA ASN A 16 18.14 -5.26 4.39
C ASN A 16 18.29 -3.84 3.86
N ALA A 17 17.61 -3.54 2.76
CA ALA A 17 17.47 -2.19 2.27
C ALA A 17 16.72 -1.41 3.37
N GLU A 18 17.44 -0.49 4.03
CA GLU A 18 16.80 0.46 4.93
C GLU A 18 15.61 1.08 4.20
N GLN A 19 14.49 1.22 4.91
CA GLN A 19 13.34 1.86 4.31
C GLN A 19 13.76 3.28 3.92
N PRO A 20 13.69 3.61 2.62
CA PRO A 20 14.16 4.91 2.17
C PRO A 20 13.31 5.98 2.84
N ASN A 21 13.98 7.02 3.38
CA ASN A 21 13.32 8.20 3.94
C ASN A 21 12.74 9.04 2.79
N ILE A 22 11.71 8.51 2.15
CA ILE A 22 11.03 9.11 1.02
C ILE A 22 10.07 10.16 1.58
N LYS A 23 10.41 11.44 1.36
CA LYS A 23 9.41 12.51 1.38
C LYS A 23 8.42 12.24 0.25
N CYS A 24 7.15 12.61 0.42
CA CYS A 24 6.09 12.35 -0.56
C CYS A 24 5.64 13.61 -1.34
N PRO A 25 6.54 14.36 -2.03
CA PRO A 25 6.13 15.49 -2.86
C PRO A 25 5.33 15.09 -4.11
N GLY A 26 5.37 13.84 -4.56
CA GLY A 26 4.63 13.34 -5.73
C GLY A 26 5.35 13.55 -7.06
N ASN A 27 6.69 13.66 -7.06
CA ASN A 27 7.45 14.12 -8.23
C ASN A 27 7.77 13.00 -9.24
N ASN A 28 7.68 11.74 -8.83
CA ASN A 28 7.91 10.60 -9.73
C ASN A 28 7.05 9.38 -9.36
N THR A 29 6.87 8.48 -10.32
CA THR A 29 5.96 7.32 -10.20
C THR A 29 6.35 6.31 -9.10
N PRO A 30 7.63 5.93 -8.93
CA PRO A 30 8.04 5.06 -7.82
C PRO A 30 7.73 5.66 -6.45
N GLU A 31 8.04 6.94 -6.27
CA GLU A 31 7.77 7.69 -5.04
C GLU A 31 6.26 7.76 -4.75
N MET A 32 5.46 8.17 -5.74
CA MET A 32 3.99 8.20 -5.62
C MET A 32 3.41 6.83 -5.22
N ARG A 33 3.94 5.74 -5.78
CA ARG A 33 3.51 4.38 -5.44
C ARG A 33 3.85 4.03 -3.99
N TRP A 34 5.08 4.30 -3.57
CA TRP A 34 5.50 4.07 -2.18
C TRP A 34 4.65 4.88 -1.20
N CYS A 35 4.44 6.16 -1.49
CA CYS A 35 3.64 7.06 -0.66
C CYS A 35 2.18 6.62 -0.55
N SER A 36 1.57 6.18 -1.65
CA SER A 36 0.21 5.65 -1.62
C SER A 36 0.11 4.39 -0.76
N SER A 37 1.11 3.50 -0.85
CA SER A 37 1.20 2.31 0.01
C SER A 37 1.33 2.67 1.49
N LYS A 38 2.12 3.68 1.84
CA LYS A 38 2.27 4.14 3.23
C LYS A 38 0.99 4.73 3.78
N LYS A 39 0.30 5.59 3.03
CA LYS A 39 -0.99 6.14 3.42
C LYS A 39 -2.03 5.04 3.68
N LEU A 40 -2.14 4.06 2.78
CA LEU A 40 -3.03 2.91 2.97
C LEU A 40 -2.66 2.09 4.21
N GLN A 41 -1.37 1.87 4.47
CA GLN A 41 -0.91 1.20 5.69
C GLN A 41 -1.36 1.95 6.94
N GLU A 42 -1.15 3.27 7.00
CA GLU A 42 -1.56 4.11 8.13
C GLU A 42 -3.07 4.06 8.38
N SER A 43 -3.88 4.19 7.33
CA SER A 43 -5.34 4.18 7.47
C SER A 43 -5.89 2.79 7.83
N ASN A 44 -5.28 1.71 7.33
CA ASN A 44 -5.58 0.35 7.77
C ASN A 44 -5.26 0.16 9.26
N SER A 45 -4.07 0.55 9.72
CA SER A 45 -3.68 0.44 11.13
C SER A 45 -4.54 1.31 12.05
N ALA A 46 -5.09 2.42 11.56
CA ALA A 46 -6.08 3.20 12.31
C ALA A 46 -7.42 2.46 12.42
N LEU A 47 -7.89 1.82 11.35
CA LEU A 47 -9.12 1.00 11.39
C LEU A 47 -8.96 -0.27 12.24
N GLU A 48 -7.79 -0.89 12.26
CA GLU A 48 -7.48 -2.06 13.12
C GLU A 48 -7.72 -1.76 14.61
N LYS A 49 -7.55 -0.51 15.03
CA LYS A 49 -7.80 -0.07 16.42
C LYS A 49 -9.28 0.14 16.73
N LYS A 50 -10.15 0.20 15.70
CA LYS A 50 -11.57 0.51 15.81
C LYS A 50 -12.48 -0.67 15.47
N LEU A 51 -12.00 -1.58 14.62
CA LEU A 51 -12.79 -2.68 14.08
C LEU A 51 -12.27 -4.04 14.55
N PRO A 52 -13.16 -5.00 14.89
CA PRO A 52 -12.78 -6.39 14.99
C PRO A 52 -12.16 -6.89 13.69
N ARG A 53 -11.16 -7.78 13.80
CA ARG A 53 -10.40 -8.30 12.65
C ARG A 53 -11.28 -8.85 11.52
N ALA A 54 -12.34 -9.58 11.87
CA ALA A 54 -13.26 -10.15 10.88
C ALA A 54 -13.96 -9.05 10.05
N VAL A 55 -14.48 -8.02 10.72
CA VAL A 55 -15.15 -6.88 10.07
C VAL A 55 -14.16 -6.10 9.20
N LEU A 56 -12.94 -5.87 9.69
CA LEU A 56 -11.89 -5.23 8.90
C LEU A 56 -11.57 -6.00 7.62
N MET A 57 -11.48 -7.33 7.68
CA MET A 57 -11.19 -8.17 6.51
C MET A 57 -12.31 -8.10 5.47
N GLU A 58 -13.57 -8.07 5.91
CA GLU A 58 -14.73 -7.90 5.01
C GLU A 58 -14.74 -6.52 4.38
N TRP A 59 -14.48 -5.47 5.17
CA TRP A 59 -14.34 -4.10 4.69
C TRP A 59 -13.26 -4.00 3.61
N GLN A 60 -12.05 -4.50 3.87
CA GLN A 60 -10.95 -4.48 2.90
C GLN A 60 -11.28 -5.25 1.61
N ARG A 61 -12.02 -6.35 1.71
CA ARG A 61 -12.49 -7.09 0.52
C ARG A 61 -13.48 -6.25 -0.28
N ALA A 62 -14.43 -5.60 0.40
CA ALA A 62 -15.44 -4.76 -0.25
C ALA A 62 -14.81 -3.54 -0.93
N THR A 63 -13.95 -2.80 -0.23
CA THR A 63 -13.30 -1.60 -0.80
C THR A 63 -12.42 -1.97 -1.99
N LYS A 64 -11.66 -3.06 -1.92
CA LYS A 64 -10.82 -3.51 -3.03
C LYS A 64 -11.62 -3.77 -4.30
N VAL A 65 -12.79 -4.39 -4.19
CA VAL A 65 -13.69 -4.65 -5.32
C VAL A 65 -14.24 -3.34 -5.88
N VAL A 66 -14.73 -2.45 -5.02
CA VAL A 66 -15.28 -1.15 -5.41
C VAL A 66 -14.22 -0.29 -6.10
N CYS A 67 -13.03 -0.19 -5.51
CA CYS A 67 -11.92 0.61 -6.04
C CYS A 67 -11.38 0.05 -7.36
N ALA A 68 -11.26 -1.27 -7.51
CA ALA A 68 -10.89 -1.88 -8.78
C ALA A 68 -11.91 -1.55 -9.89
N ALA A 69 -13.21 -1.63 -9.57
CA ALA A 69 -14.27 -1.28 -10.52
C ALA A 69 -14.24 0.22 -10.90
N ALA A 70 -14.14 1.10 -9.91
CA ALA A 70 -14.11 2.55 -10.11
C ALA A 70 -12.89 3.03 -10.92
N LYS A 71 -11.76 2.33 -10.80
CA LYS A 71 -10.51 2.68 -11.51
C LYS A 71 -10.27 1.86 -12.78
N LYS A 72 -11.21 0.98 -13.18
CA LYS A 72 -11.13 0.18 -14.41
C LYS A 72 -10.78 0.99 -15.67
N PRO A 73 -11.26 2.24 -15.88
CA PRO A 73 -10.87 3.05 -17.04
C PRO A 73 -9.36 3.31 -17.14
N TYR A 74 -8.62 3.21 -16.03
CA TYR A 74 -7.19 3.48 -15.95
C TYR A 74 -6.34 2.21 -16.04
N LEU A 75 -6.93 1.02 -16.22
CA LEU A 75 -6.25 -0.28 -16.12
C LEU A 75 -4.96 -0.39 -16.95
N GLN A 76 -4.91 0.27 -18.11
CA GLN A 76 -3.76 0.26 -19.02
C GLN A 76 -2.64 1.24 -18.62
N GLY A 77 -2.88 2.09 -17.62
CA GLY A 77 -1.94 3.09 -17.14
C GLY A 77 -1.05 2.59 -16.01
N THR A 78 0.20 3.03 -15.99
CA THR A 78 1.16 2.74 -14.90
C THR A 78 0.78 3.36 -13.55
N ILE A 79 -0.23 4.25 -13.56
CA ILE A 79 -0.83 4.89 -12.38
C ILE A 79 -1.97 4.06 -11.75
N TYR A 80 -2.49 3.04 -12.44
CA TYR A 80 -3.62 2.24 -11.95
C TYR A 80 -3.42 1.67 -10.54
N PRO A 81 -2.28 1.04 -10.21
CA PRO A 81 -2.04 0.54 -8.86
C PRO A 81 -2.12 1.64 -7.79
N GLN A 82 -1.59 2.83 -8.09
CA GLN A 82 -1.61 3.98 -7.20
C GLN A 82 -3.03 4.51 -7.00
N LEU A 83 -3.85 4.53 -8.06
CA LEU A 83 -5.26 4.94 -7.98
C LEU A 83 -6.12 3.98 -7.16
N VAL A 84 -5.89 2.67 -7.29
CA VAL A 84 -6.62 1.66 -6.50
C VAL A 84 -6.25 1.77 -5.02
N VAL A 85 -4.94 1.79 -4.72
CA VAL A 85 -4.44 1.92 -3.34
C VAL A 85 -4.88 3.24 -2.70
N GLY A 86 -4.84 4.34 -3.46
CA GLY A 86 -5.33 5.64 -2.99
C GLY A 86 -6.83 5.62 -2.71
N CYS A 87 -7.63 4.96 -3.55
CA CYS A 87 -9.07 4.79 -3.32
C CYS A 87 -9.34 4.04 -2.00
N ASP A 88 -8.62 2.95 -1.73
CA ASP A 88 -8.75 2.21 -0.46
C ASP A 88 -8.42 3.10 0.74
N ASP A 89 -7.34 3.90 0.68
CA ASP A 89 -6.97 4.85 1.74
C ASP A 89 -8.07 5.90 1.98
N HIS A 90 -8.62 6.47 0.91
CA HIS A 90 -9.68 7.46 1.01
C HIS A 90 -10.96 6.89 1.65
N LEU A 91 -11.35 5.68 1.29
CA LEU A 91 -12.51 5.00 1.90
C LEU A 91 -12.25 4.69 3.38
N ASN A 92 -11.05 4.23 3.73
CA ASN A 92 -10.68 4.03 5.13
C ASN A 92 -10.78 5.32 5.95
N ARG A 93 -10.25 6.43 5.42
CA ARG A 93 -10.31 7.75 6.08
C ARG A 93 -11.72 8.28 6.19
N ALA A 94 -12.59 8.01 5.21
CA ALA A 94 -14.01 8.33 5.28
C ALA A 94 -14.67 7.59 6.44
N LEU A 95 -14.47 6.26 6.54
CA LEU A 95 -15.02 5.47 7.64
C LEU A 95 -14.48 5.92 9.02
N LEU A 96 -13.19 6.22 9.12
CA LEU A 96 -12.58 6.78 10.33
C LEU A 96 -13.20 8.13 10.72
N LYS A 97 -13.63 8.95 9.75
CA LYS A 97 -14.31 10.22 10.01
C LYS A 97 -15.71 9.97 10.57
N GLU A 98 -16.42 8.97 10.08
CA GLU A 98 -17.72 8.58 10.63
C GLU A 98 -17.58 8.11 12.09
N PHE A 99 -16.53 7.34 12.43
CA PHE A 99 -16.28 6.94 13.83
C PHE A 99 -16.02 8.13 14.77
N LYS A 100 -15.32 9.17 14.31
CA LYS A 100 -15.14 10.40 15.11
C LYS A 100 -16.46 11.11 15.43
N GLY A 101 -17.44 11.04 14.54
CA GLY A 101 -18.77 11.61 14.75
C GLY A 101 -19.61 10.86 15.79
N LEU A 102 -19.20 9.64 16.15
CA LEU A 102 -19.91 8.77 17.09
C LEU A 102 -19.29 8.78 18.50
N GLY A 103 -18.33 9.67 18.77
CA GLY A 103 -17.76 9.86 20.09
C GLY A 103 -16.72 8.82 20.47
N ASP A 104 -15.68 8.69 19.65
CA ASP A 104 -14.38 8.28 20.15
C ASP A 104 -13.77 9.35 21.08
#